data_AF-B6FWN8-F1
#
_entry.id   AF-B6FWN8-F1
#
_cell.length_a   1.000
_cell.length_b   1.000
_cell.length_c   1.000
_cell.angle_alpha   90.00
_cell.angle_beta   90.00
_cell.angle_gamma   90.00
#
_symmetry.space_group_name_H-M   'P 1'
#
loop_
_entity.id
_entity.type
_entity.pdbx_description
1 polymer ?
#
loop_
_entity_poly.entity_id
_entity_poly.type
_entity_poly.pdbx_seq_one_letter_code
_entity_poly.pdbx_strand_id
1 'polypeptide(L)'
;MSEIIDFNELKNKVKESDVDKFEDYMYSLYTDVASGKLSMAGFSRKMMDYMRENNISQEKFYKIQQKFMERYGIDTKEMDDQLKKFGLDPEKINGISSSNPSQESVDRYTKASGFYDKYSHKIKIKSNITSYIKNDLNDLEIIIEEDKVILCSDKKIDLSDRELNEFLSSYRNMFDKTIRVVLCETTKKYDYK
;
A
#
# COMPACT_ATOMS: atom_id res chain seq x y z
N MET A 1 -17.51 -45.71 -4.05
CA MET A 1 -17.19 -44.55 -3.20
C MET A 1 -17.78 -43.34 -3.87
N SER A 2 -18.78 -42.71 -3.26
CA SER A 2 -19.43 -41.52 -3.82
C SER A 2 -18.52 -40.32 -3.58
N GLU A 3 -18.07 -39.64 -4.63
CA GLU A 3 -17.41 -38.34 -4.51
C GLU A 3 -18.42 -37.37 -3.87
N ILE A 4 -18.15 -37.00 -2.61
CA ILE A 4 -18.93 -35.97 -1.92
C ILE A 4 -18.50 -34.63 -2.54
N ILE A 5 -19.34 -34.08 -3.40
CA ILE A 5 -19.14 -32.74 -3.97
C ILE A 5 -19.26 -31.73 -2.82
N ASP A 6 -18.15 -31.06 -2.49
CA ASP A 6 -18.18 -29.95 -1.55
C ASP A 6 -18.77 -28.70 -2.24
N PHE A 7 -20.04 -28.43 -1.97
CA PHE A 7 -20.74 -27.26 -2.50
C PHE A 7 -20.10 -25.93 -2.10
N ASN A 8 -19.29 -25.89 -1.03
CA ASN A 8 -18.57 -24.67 -0.65
C ASN A 8 -17.39 -24.38 -1.59
N GLU A 9 -16.65 -25.39 -2.06
CA GLU A 9 -15.59 -25.21 -3.05
C GLU A 9 -16.13 -24.64 -4.37
N LEU A 10 -17.29 -25.15 -4.81
CA LEU A 10 -17.96 -24.69 -6.02
C LEU A 10 -18.44 -23.24 -5.91
N LYS A 11 -18.93 -22.84 -4.74
CA LYS A 11 -19.40 -21.47 -4.48
C LYS A 11 -18.27 -20.46 -4.39
N ASN A 12 -17.12 -20.86 -3.84
CA ASN A 12 -15.97 -19.98 -3.61
C ASN A 12 -14.96 -19.97 -4.79
N LYS A 13 -15.27 -20.66 -5.89
CA LYS A 13 -14.46 -20.63 -7.11
C LYS A 13 -14.57 -19.27 -7.80
N VAL A 14 -13.44 -18.59 -8.00
CA VAL A 14 -13.36 -17.29 -8.68
C VAL A 14 -13.17 -17.48 -10.18
N LYS A 15 -14.13 -16.97 -10.95
CA LYS A 15 -14.07 -16.89 -12.42
C LYS A 15 -13.38 -15.60 -12.83
N GLU A 16 -12.83 -15.59 -14.04
CA GLU A 16 -12.19 -14.39 -14.59
C GLU A 16 -13.18 -13.22 -14.71
N SER A 17 -14.42 -13.50 -15.09
CA SER A 17 -15.49 -12.50 -15.12
C SER A 17 -15.89 -11.94 -13.75
N ASP A 18 -15.57 -12.63 -12.64
CA ASP A 18 -15.75 -12.05 -11.30
C ASP A 18 -14.69 -10.97 -11.03
N VAL A 19 -13.49 -11.13 -11.60
CA VAL A 19 -12.38 -10.16 -11.50
C VAL A 19 -12.64 -8.96 -12.40
N ASP A 20 -13.10 -9.18 -13.64
CA ASP A 20 -13.43 -8.10 -14.58
C ASP A 20 -14.52 -7.16 -14.01
N LYS A 21 -15.59 -7.72 -13.43
CA LYS A 21 -16.66 -6.94 -12.80
C LYS A 21 -16.17 -6.14 -11.59
N PHE A 22 -15.27 -6.73 -10.82
CA PHE A 22 -14.68 -6.06 -9.66
C PHE A 22 -13.78 -4.91 -10.10
N GLU A 23 -12.99 -5.11 -11.16
CA GLU A 23 -12.14 -4.11 -11.79
C GLU A 23 -12.96 -2.91 -12.30
N ASP A 24 -14.03 -3.17 -13.06
CA ASP A 24 -14.96 -2.13 -13.53
C ASP A 24 -15.57 -1.34 -12.37
N TYR A 25 -15.96 -2.04 -11.31
CA TYR A 25 -16.50 -1.40 -10.11
C TYR A 25 -15.45 -0.50 -9.44
N MET A 26 -14.22 -0.97 -9.29
CA MET A 26 -13.11 -0.18 -8.73
C MET A 26 -12.82 1.06 -9.57
N TYR A 27 -12.82 0.94 -10.90
CA TYR A 27 -12.66 2.08 -11.80
C TYR A 27 -13.78 3.11 -11.64
N SER A 28 -15.02 2.67 -11.43
CA SER A 28 -16.14 3.58 -11.17
C SER A 28 -15.94 4.43 -9.90
N LEU A 29 -15.24 3.89 -8.91
CA LEU A 29 -14.96 4.56 -7.63
C LEU A 29 -13.69 5.40 -7.65
N TYR A 30 -12.77 5.14 -8.60
CA TYR A 30 -11.46 5.76 -8.65
C TYR A 30 -11.52 7.29 -8.59
N THR A 31 -12.39 7.91 -9.40
CA THR A 31 -12.51 9.37 -9.47
C THR A 31 -12.97 9.96 -8.13
N ASP A 32 -13.92 9.31 -7.45
CA ASP A 32 -14.44 9.80 -6.17
C ASP A 32 -13.42 9.63 -5.03
N VAL A 33 -12.64 8.55 -5.05
CA VAL A 33 -11.54 8.31 -4.10
C VAL A 33 -10.41 9.30 -4.34
N ALA A 34 -9.95 9.44 -5.59
CA ALA A 34 -8.83 10.31 -5.96
C ALA A 34 -9.13 11.80 -5.72
N SER A 35 -10.40 12.20 -5.87
CA SER A 35 -10.86 13.57 -5.58
C SER A 35 -11.19 13.80 -4.10
N GLY A 36 -11.12 12.76 -3.25
CA GLY A 36 -11.46 12.85 -1.82
C GLY A 36 -12.96 12.99 -1.52
N LYS A 37 -13.83 12.85 -2.53
CA LYS A 37 -15.30 12.85 -2.36
C LYS A 37 -15.80 11.58 -1.66
N LEU A 38 -15.10 10.47 -1.83
CA LEU A 38 -15.37 9.21 -1.15
C LEU A 38 -14.33 8.99 -0.04
N SER A 39 -14.77 9.06 1.21
CA SER A 39 -13.93 8.72 2.36
C SER A 39 -13.62 7.22 2.40
N MET A 40 -12.59 6.82 3.16
CA MET A 40 -12.23 5.41 3.32
C MET A 40 -13.38 4.58 3.94
N ALA A 41 -14.09 5.15 4.92
CA ALA A 41 -15.29 4.53 5.47
C ALA A 41 -16.42 4.39 4.42
N GLY A 42 -16.57 5.38 3.54
CA GLY A 42 -17.53 5.32 2.43
C GLY A 42 -17.14 4.27 1.39
N PHE A 43 -15.86 4.17 1.05
CA PHE A 43 -15.31 3.13 0.19
C PHE A 43 -15.56 1.74 0.78
N SER A 44 -15.27 1.53 2.07
CA SER A 44 -15.52 0.25 2.76
C SER A 44 -16.99 -0.17 2.70
N ARG A 45 -17.94 0.76 2.92
CA ARG A 45 -19.37 0.47 2.77
C ARG A 45 -19.72 0.06 1.34
N LYS A 46 -19.22 0.80 0.35
CA LYS A 46 -19.41 0.46 -1.07
C LYS A 46 -18.90 -0.95 -1.40
N MET A 47 -17.77 -1.37 -0.84
CA MET A 47 -17.28 -2.75 -1.01
C MET A 47 -18.20 -3.79 -0.35
N MET A 48 -18.73 -3.52 0.85
CA MET A 48 -19.72 -4.40 1.49
C MET A 48 -21.02 -4.48 0.70
N ASP A 49 -21.48 -3.36 0.14
CA ASP A 49 -22.67 -3.29 -0.70
C ASP A 49 -22.47 -4.09 -1.98
N TYR A 50 -21.32 -3.94 -2.65
CA TYR A 50 -20.93 -4.73 -3.82
C TYR A 50 -20.98 -6.24 -3.53
N MET A 51 -20.43 -6.67 -2.39
CA MET A 51 -20.47 -8.08 -1.98
C MET A 51 -21.91 -8.58 -1.79
N ARG A 52 -22.74 -7.78 -1.12
CA ARG A 52 -24.15 -8.12 -0.83
C ARG A 52 -24.99 -8.19 -2.11
N GLU A 53 -24.87 -7.19 -2.97
CA GLU A 53 -25.63 -7.09 -4.23
C GLU A 53 -25.26 -8.20 -5.22
N ASN A 54 -24.00 -8.63 -5.21
CA ASN A 54 -23.49 -9.66 -6.12
C ASN A 54 -23.45 -11.07 -5.48
N ASN A 55 -23.99 -11.25 -4.28
CA ASN A 55 -23.97 -12.52 -3.53
C ASN A 55 -22.57 -13.14 -3.38
N ILE A 56 -21.56 -12.29 -3.15
CA ILE A 56 -20.17 -12.69 -3.01
C ILE A 56 -19.89 -12.96 -1.53
N SER A 57 -19.46 -14.18 -1.20
CA SER A 57 -18.98 -14.52 0.14
C SER A 57 -17.67 -13.77 0.44
N GLN A 58 -17.36 -13.55 1.71
CA GLN A 58 -16.07 -12.95 2.10
C GLN A 58 -14.87 -13.72 1.55
N GLU A 59 -14.90 -15.05 1.60
CA GLU A 59 -13.84 -15.89 1.07
C GLU A 59 -13.70 -15.74 -0.45
N LYS A 60 -14.82 -15.70 -1.18
CA LYS A 60 -14.80 -15.46 -2.64
C LYS A 60 -14.29 -14.05 -2.95
N PHE A 61 -14.70 -13.06 -2.16
CA PHE A 61 -14.27 -11.67 -2.32
C PHE A 61 -12.76 -11.51 -2.11
N TYR A 62 -12.20 -12.14 -1.08
CA TYR A 62 -10.76 -12.17 -0.84
C TYR A 62 -10.00 -12.75 -2.04
N LYS A 63 -10.46 -13.89 -2.58
CA LYS A 63 -9.87 -14.51 -3.76
C LYS A 63 -9.99 -13.64 -5.03
N ILE A 64 -11.08 -12.86 -5.16
CA ILE A 64 -11.24 -11.87 -6.25
C ILE A 64 -10.20 -10.77 -6.11
N GLN A 65 -10.02 -10.22 -4.90
CA GLN A 65 -9.02 -9.19 -4.63
C GLN A 65 -7.60 -9.68 -4.94
N GLN A 66 -7.25 -10.90 -4.53
CA GLN A 66 -5.95 -11.51 -4.84
C GLN A 66 -5.71 -11.60 -6.36
N LYS A 67 -6.64 -12.18 -7.12
CA LYS A 67 -6.50 -12.30 -8.58
C LYS A 67 -6.48 -10.96 -9.30
N PHE A 68 -7.27 -9.99 -8.82
CA PHE A 68 -7.24 -8.63 -9.33
C PHE A 68 -5.82 -8.05 -9.18
N MET A 69 -5.22 -8.11 -8.00
CA MET A 69 -3.85 -7.63 -7.76
C MET A 69 -2.79 -8.35 -8.60
N GLU A 70 -2.88 -9.68 -8.71
CA GLU A 70 -1.98 -10.49 -9.55
C GLU A 70 -2.01 -10.04 -11.01
N ARG A 71 -3.19 -9.72 -11.55
CA ARG A 71 -3.37 -9.21 -12.92
C ARG A 71 -2.60 -7.90 -13.17
N TYR A 72 -2.42 -7.08 -12.12
CA TYR A 72 -1.67 -5.83 -12.18
C TYR A 72 -0.20 -5.98 -11.78
N GLY A 73 0.30 -7.21 -11.67
CA GLY A 73 1.70 -7.51 -11.38
C GLY A 73 2.10 -7.29 -9.92
N ILE A 74 1.13 -7.22 -9.00
CA ILE A 74 1.37 -7.06 -7.57
C ILE A 74 1.46 -8.45 -6.94
N ASP A 75 2.62 -8.78 -6.34
CA ASP A 75 2.75 -10.00 -5.53
C ASP A 75 1.88 -9.85 -4.27
N THR A 76 0.93 -10.76 -4.11
CA THR A 76 -0.03 -10.77 -3.00
C THR A 76 0.66 -10.88 -1.64
N LYS A 77 1.85 -11.49 -1.57
CA LYS A 77 2.67 -11.54 -0.35
C LYS A 77 3.31 -10.20 -0.01
N GLU A 78 3.75 -9.47 -1.02
CA GLU A 78 4.35 -8.14 -0.85
C GLU A 78 3.31 -7.11 -0.41
N MET A 79 2.05 -7.29 -0.82
CA MET A 79 0.94 -6.46 -0.35
C MET A 79 0.62 -6.66 1.12
N ASP A 80 0.61 -7.90 1.65
CA ASP A 80 0.40 -8.13 3.09
C ASP A 80 1.45 -7.41 3.94
N ASP A 81 2.70 -7.42 3.48
CA ASP A 81 3.80 -6.68 4.09
C ASP A 81 3.61 -5.16 3.97
N GLN A 82 3.16 -4.67 2.82
CA GLN A 82 2.86 -3.24 2.63
C GLN A 82 1.67 -2.79 3.49
N LEU A 83 0.58 -3.54 3.55
CA LEU A 83 -0.59 -3.25 4.38
C LEU A 83 -0.20 -3.22 5.87
N LYS A 84 0.61 -4.19 6.32
CA LYS A 84 1.22 -4.18 7.66
C LYS A 84 2.06 -2.92 7.90
N LYS A 85 2.87 -2.47 6.92
CA LYS A 85 3.63 -1.21 6.98
C LYS A 85 2.74 0.04 7.02
N PHE A 86 1.57 0.02 6.40
CA PHE A 86 0.54 1.06 6.51
C PHE A 86 -0.25 1.01 7.84
N GLY A 87 0.10 0.09 8.75
CA GLY A 87 -0.58 -0.12 10.03
C GLY A 87 -1.91 -0.87 9.90
N LEU A 88 -2.18 -1.46 8.72
CA LEU A 88 -3.39 -2.18 8.37
C LEU A 88 -3.08 -3.67 8.26
N ASP A 89 -2.82 -4.33 9.39
CA ASP A 89 -2.49 -5.76 9.40
C ASP A 89 -3.72 -6.62 9.00
N PRO A 90 -3.70 -7.33 7.86
CA PRO A 90 -4.85 -8.09 7.35
C PRO A 90 -5.34 -9.17 8.32
N GLU A 91 -4.41 -9.80 9.06
CA GLU A 91 -4.74 -10.83 10.04
C GLU A 91 -5.45 -10.23 11.27
N LYS A 92 -5.14 -8.97 11.61
CA LYS A 92 -5.81 -8.22 12.68
C LYS A 92 -7.08 -7.50 12.21
N ILE A 93 -7.21 -7.24 10.90
CA ILE A 93 -8.38 -6.63 10.27
C ILE A 93 -9.45 -7.67 9.94
N ASN A 94 -9.09 -8.94 9.70
CA ASN A 94 -10.03 -10.04 9.47
C ASN A 94 -11.01 -10.27 10.64
N GLY A 95 -10.76 -9.67 11.82
CA GLY A 95 -11.74 -9.58 12.90
C GLY A 95 -13.00 -8.77 12.58
N ILE A 96 -13.01 -7.97 11.49
CA ILE A 96 -14.17 -7.21 11.00
C ILE A 96 -15.06 -8.05 10.06
N SER A 97 -14.53 -9.14 9.49
CA SER A 97 -15.31 -10.10 8.69
C SER A 97 -16.20 -11.01 9.54
N SER A 98 -15.98 -11.08 10.85
CA SER A 98 -16.86 -11.83 11.75
C SER A 98 -18.19 -11.10 11.92
N SER A 99 -19.30 -11.85 11.90
CA SER A 99 -20.65 -11.35 12.23
C SER A 99 -20.78 -10.71 13.62
N ASN A 100 -19.73 -10.81 14.46
CA ASN A 100 -19.51 -10.06 15.70
C ASN A 100 -18.01 -9.70 15.83
N PRO A 101 -17.57 -8.50 15.41
CA PRO A 101 -16.20 -8.06 15.64
C PRO A 101 -15.96 -7.82 17.14
N SER A 102 -14.79 -8.21 17.66
CA SER A 102 -14.42 -7.88 19.04
C SER A 102 -14.22 -6.37 19.21
N GLN A 103 -14.58 -5.81 20.36
CA GLN A 103 -14.46 -4.37 20.65
C GLN A 103 -13.02 -3.85 20.39
N GLU A 104 -12.01 -4.66 20.70
CA GLU A 104 -10.61 -4.33 20.48
C GLU A 104 -10.23 -4.23 18.98
N SER A 105 -10.90 -4.99 18.13
CA SER A 105 -10.74 -4.93 16.67
C SER A 105 -11.41 -3.69 16.09
N VAL A 106 -12.61 -3.37 16.60
CA VAL A 106 -13.36 -2.15 16.24
C VAL A 106 -12.60 -0.89 16.66
N ASP A 107 -12.05 -0.85 17.88
CA ASP A 107 -11.32 0.30 18.40
C ASP A 107 -10.02 0.56 17.62
N ARG A 108 -9.29 -0.50 17.23
CA ARG A 108 -8.09 -0.37 16.38
C ARG A 108 -8.43 0.17 15.00
N TYR A 109 -9.47 -0.36 14.36
CA TYR A 109 -9.95 0.14 13.08
C TYR A 109 -10.44 1.59 13.18
N THR A 110 -11.18 1.94 14.23
CA THR A 110 -11.68 3.30 14.45
C THR A 110 -10.55 4.30 14.67
N LYS A 111 -9.48 3.90 15.38
CA LYS A 111 -8.29 4.75 15.56
C LYS A 111 -7.51 4.93 14.26
N ALA A 112 -7.28 3.86 13.49
CA ALA A 112 -6.63 3.94 12.20
C ALA A 112 -7.45 4.77 11.20
N SER A 113 -8.77 4.51 11.11
CA SER A 113 -9.72 5.29 10.31
C SER A 113 -9.73 6.76 10.74
N GLY A 114 -9.76 7.05 12.04
CA GLY A 114 -9.81 8.41 12.56
C GLY A 114 -8.62 9.29 12.15
N PHE A 115 -7.44 8.72 11.93
CA PHE A 115 -6.30 9.45 11.36
C PHE A 115 -6.56 9.80 9.89
N TYR A 116 -6.91 8.81 9.07
CA TYR A 116 -7.18 9.02 7.64
C TYR A 116 -8.43 9.87 7.40
N ASP A 117 -9.48 9.76 8.22
CA ASP A 117 -10.67 10.60 8.16
C ASP A 117 -10.32 12.07 8.41
N LYS A 118 -9.41 12.34 9.36
CA LYS A 118 -8.95 13.70 9.68
C LYS A 118 -7.99 14.27 8.64
N TYR A 119 -7.11 13.45 8.07
CA TYR A 119 -5.97 13.94 7.29
C TYR A 119 -5.92 13.48 5.83
N SER A 120 -6.84 12.63 5.35
CA SER A 120 -6.87 12.10 3.97
C SER A 120 -6.73 13.19 2.91
N HIS A 121 -7.44 14.30 3.06
CA HIS A 121 -7.37 15.44 2.15
C HIS A 121 -6.01 16.16 2.09
N LYS A 122 -5.10 15.90 3.05
CA LYS A 122 -3.73 16.43 3.10
C LYS A 122 -2.67 15.37 2.82
N ILE A 123 -3.05 14.10 2.80
CA ILE A 123 -2.14 12.98 2.54
C ILE A 123 -2.00 12.81 1.03
N LYS A 124 -0.77 12.84 0.55
CA LYS A 124 -0.44 12.40 -0.81
C LYS A 124 0.26 11.06 -0.70
N ILE A 125 -0.35 10.03 -1.26
CA ILE A 125 0.28 8.72 -1.40
C ILE A 125 1.27 8.83 -2.55
N LYS A 126 2.55 8.56 -2.26
CA LYS A 126 3.62 8.48 -3.25
C LYS A 126 4.43 7.22 -2.98
N SER A 127 4.71 6.46 -4.04
CA SER A 127 5.73 5.44 -3.99
C SER A 127 7.10 6.11 -4.09
N ASN A 128 8.06 5.60 -3.34
CA ASN A 128 9.46 5.99 -3.44
C ASN A 128 10.34 4.74 -3.45
N ILE A 129 11.55 4.88 -3.96
CA ILE A 129 12.58 3.84 -3.88
C ILE A 129 13.55 4.26 -2.79
N THR A 130 13.81 3.36 -1.84
CA THR A 130 14.80 3.58 -0.78
C THR A 130 16.04 2.73 -1.03
N SER A 131 17.21 3.36 -0.92
CA SER A 131 18.52 2.71 -0.99
C SER A 131 19.42 3.24 0.13
N TYR A 132 20.61 2.67 0.26
CA TYR A 132 21.54 2.99 1.34
C TYR A 132 22.98 3.00 0.83
N ILE A 133 23.77 3.97 1.31
CA ILE A 133 25.22 3.99 1.13
C ILE A 133 25.85 4.06 2.51
N LYS A 134 26.76 3.12 2.80
CA LYS A 134 27.50 3.12 4.07
C LYS A 134 28.96 2.77 3.81
N ASN A 135 29.80 3.78 3.91
CA ASN A 135 31.25 3.69 3.72
C ASN A 135 31.99 4.64 4.68
N ASP A 136 33.29 4.81 4.49
CA ASP A 136 34.13 5.62 5.38
C ASP A 136 33.80 7.12 5.36
N LEU A 137 33.21 7.61 4.27
CA LEU A 137 32.85 9.01 4.08
C LEU A 137 31.40 9.30 4.50
N ASN A 138 30.50 8.36 4.23
CA ASN A 138 29.07 8.58 4.28
C ASN A 138 28.30 7.40 4.90
N ASP A 139 27.26 7.73 5.66
CA ASP A 139 26.20 6.80 6.11
C ASP A 139 24.86 7.45 5.77
N LEU A 140 24.25 7.02 4.66
CA LEU A 140 23.14 7.67 3.98
C LEU A 140 21.96 6.72 3.82
N GLU A 141 20.77 7.24 4.11
CA GLU A 141 19.53 6.76 3.54
C GLU A 141 19.20 7.60 2.30
N ILE A 142 18.94 6.94 1.18
CA ILE A 142 18.65 7.59 -0.10
C ILE A 142 17.20 7.31 -0.46
N ILE A 143 16.40 8.36 -0.62
CA ILE A 143 14.98 8.27 -1.00
C ILE A 143 14.81 8.89 -2.38
N ILE A 144 14.27 8.12 -3.32
CA ILE A 144 14.09 8.53 -4.71
C ILE A 144 12.59 8.71 -4.99
N GLU A 145 12.23 9.91 -5.41
CA GLU A 145 10.87 10.34 -5.76
C GLU A 145 10.89 10.90 -7.21
N GLU A 146 10.64 10.05 -8.21
CA GLU A 146 10.62 10.45 -9.63
C GLU A 146 11.92 11.15 -10.10
N ASP A 147 11.93 12.49 -10.22
CA ASP A 147 13.10 13.27 -10.64
C ASP A 147 13.91 13.80 -9.45
N LYS A 148 13.53 13.45 -8.22
CA LYS A 148 14.12 13.97 -6.99
C LYS A 148 14.79 12.85 -6.19
N VAL A 149 16.02 13.10 -5.77
CA VAL A 149 16.78 12.21 -4.88
C VAL A 149 17.05 12.94 -3.57
N ILE A 150 16.64 12.37 -2.45
CA ILE A 150 16.83 12.91 -1.11
C ILE A 150 17.90 12.07 -0.42
N LEU A 151 18.95 12.71 0.05
CA LEU A 151 20.03 12.09 0.81
C LEU A 151 19.87 12.48 2.28
N CYS A 152 19.61 11.51 3.14
CA CYS A 152 19.42 11.72 4.57
C CYS A 152 20.61 11.18 5.36
N SER A 153 21.18 12.01 6.24
CA SER A 153 22.22 11.59 7.16
C SER A 153 22.15 12.33 8.49
N ASP A 154 22.48 11.62 9.57
CA ASP A 154 22.65 12.21 10.90
C ASP A 154 23.92 13.09 10.99
N LYS A 155 24.79 13.00 9.98
CA LYS A 155 26.03 13.79 9.86
C LYS A 155 25.96 14.70 8.63
N LYS A 156 27.02 15.46 8.41
CA LYS A 156 27.24 16.18 7.15
C LYS A 156 27.60 15.17 6.05
N ILE A 157 27.04 15.36 4.87
CA ILE A 157 27.22 14.47 3.71
C ILE A 157 28.47 14.91 2.96
N ASP A 158 29.35 13.96 2.67
CA ASP A 158 30.55 14.19 1.86
C ASP A 158 30.25 13.94 0.37
N LEU A 159 30.16 15.02 -0.41
CA LEU A 159 29.92 14.96 -1.85
C LEU A 159 31.15 14.56 -2.67
N SER A 160 32.33 14.42 -2.04
CA SER A 160 33.51 13.84 -2.71
C SER A 160 33.47 12.32 -2.79
N ASP A 161 32.49 11.69 -2.12
CA ASP A 161 32.30 10.25 -2.13
C ASP A 161 32.03 9.72 -3.55
N ARG A 162 32.93 8.85 -4.00
CA ARG A 162 32.88 8.25 -5.34
C ARG A 162 31.65 7.37 -5.51
N GLU A 163 31.27 6.59 -4.50
CA GLU A 163 30.13 5.67 -4.56
C GLU A 163 28.82 6.46 -4.69
N LEU A 164 28.68 7.53 -3.90
CA LEU A 164 27.53 8.44 -4.00
C LEU A 164 27.44 9.08 -5.40
N ASN A 165 28.56 9.58 -5.93
CA ASN A 165 28.57 10.20 -7.25
C ASN A 165 28.25 9.19 -8.37
N GLU A 166 28.75 7.96 -8.26
CA GLU A 166 28.46 6.88 -9.20
C GLU A 166 26.97 6.50 -9.17
N PHE A 167 26.38 6.41 -7.98
CA PHE A 167 24.94 6.20 -7.79
C PHE A 167 24.11 7.30 -8.46
N LEU A 168 24.39 8.57 -8.15
CA LEU A 168 23.64 9.72 -8.68
C LEU A 168 23.77 9.82 -10.20
N SER A 169 24.96 9.56 -10.74
CA SER A 169 25.22 9.53 -12.18
C SER A 169 24.43 8.43 -12.87
N SER A 170 24.45 7.22 -12.34
CA SER A 170 23.72 6.07 -12.88
C SER A 170 22.21 6.33 -12.90
N TYR A 171 21.68 6.86 -11.80
CA TYR A 171 20.25 7.19 -11.70
C TYR A 171 19.83 8.28 -12.69
N ARG A 172 20.63 9.36 -12.79
CA ARG A 172 20.42 10.44 -13.76
C ARG A 172 20.40 9.92 -15.21
N ASN A 173 21.36 9.06 -15.56
CA ASN A 173 21.53 8.54 -16.91
C ASN A 173 20.39 7.61 -17.34
N MET A 174 19.74 6.92 -16.40
CA MET A 174 18.60 6.03 -16.69
C MET A 174 17.43 6.76 -17.37
N PHE A 175 17.24 8.05 -17.08
CA PHE A 175 16.11 8.84 -17.59
C PHE A 175 16.49 9.98 -18.55
N ASP A 176 17.79 10.15 -18.83
CA ASP A 176 18.35 11.28 -19.60
C ASP A 176 17.77 12.65 -19.21
N LYS A 177 17.57 12.85 -17.90
CA LYS A 177 16.94 14.05 -17.33
C LYS A 177 17.78 14.60 -16.19
N THR A 178 17.65 15.90 -15.95
CA THR A 178 18.19 16.51 -14.74
C THR A 178 17.45 15.98 -13.53
N ILE A 179 18.18 15.48 -12.54
CA ILE A 179 17.63 15.09 -11.24
C ILE A 179 17.88 16.21 -10.23
N ARG A 180 16.93 16.40 -9.31
CA ARG A 180 17.07 17.31 -8.17
C ARG A 180 17.59 16.54 -6.96
N VAL A 181 18.80 16.85 -6.51
CA VAL A 181 19.36 16.27 -5.28
C VAL A 181 19.05 17.20 -4.09
N VAL A 182 18.45 16.65 -3.04
CA VAL A 182 18.12 17.35 -1.78
C VAL A 182 18.95 16.72 -0.66
N LEU A 183 19.65 17.56 0.10
CA LEU A 183 20.50 17.13 1.22
C LEU A 183 19.77 17.39 2.54
N CYS A 184 19.50 16.33 3.28
CA CYS A 184 18.96 16.34 4.63
C CYS A 184 20.10 15.95 5.59
N GLU A 185 20.90 16.94 5.96
CA GLU A 185 22.11 16.74 6.79
C GLU A 185 21.85 17.03 8.27
N THR A 186 22.67 16.43 9.13
CA THR A 186 22.64 16.70 10.59
C THR A 186 21.25 16.47 11.19
N THR A 187 20.58 15.40 10.75
CA THR A 187 19.22 15.09 11.18
C THR A 187 19.15 14.67 12.65
N LYS A 188 18.08 15.08 13.34
CA LYS A 188 17.78 14.64 14.70
C LYS A 188 16.60 13.66 14.66
N LYS A 189 16.75 12.55 15.38
CA LYS A 189 15.74 11.49 15.48
C LYS A 189 15.21 11.43 16.92
N TYR A 190 13.90 11.29 17.07
CA TYR A 190 13.26 11.04 18.37
C TYR A 190 12.04 10.14 18.18
N ASP A 191 11.82 9.27 19.16
CA ASP A 191 10.63 8.42 19.19
C ASP A 191 9.48 9.18 19.85
N TYR A 192 8.36 9.33 19.15
CA TYR A 192 7.12 9.85 19.72
C TYR A 192 6.31 8.70 20.30
N LYS A 193 6.06 8.71 21.61
CA LYS A 193 5.31 7.68 22.35
C LYS A 193 3.93 8.19 22.76
#